data_AF-A0A8C1U5F6-F1
#
_entry.id   AF-A0A8C1U5F6-F1
#
_cell.length_a   1.000
_cell.length_b   1.000
_cell.length_c   1.000
_cell.angle_alpha   90.00
_cell.angle_beta   90.00
_cell.angle_gamma   90.00
#
_symmetry.space_group_name_H-M   'P 1'
#
loop_
_entity.id
_entity.type
_entity.pdbx_description
1 polymer ?
#
loop_
_entity_poly.entity_id
_entity_poly.type
_entity_poly.pdbx_seq_one_letter_code
_entity_poly.pdbx_strand_id
1 'polypeptide(L)' 'MDKPVCFIDTDSAGKLRVQQSALKILEQIQQPVVVVAVVGLYRTGKSYLMNRLAGKQTG' A
#
# COMPACT_ATOMS: atom_id res chain seq x y z
N MET A 1 10.21 6.43 4.88
CA MET A 1 9.68 5.32 4.05
C MET A 1 9.76 5.78 2.61
N ASP A 2 10.79 5.34 1.89
CA ASP A 2 11.11 5.96 0.60
C ASP A 2 10.28 5.38 -0.55
N LYS A 3 9.77 4.16 -0.37
CA LYS A 3 8.97 3.41 -1.36
C LYS A 3 7.74 2.75 -0.70
N PRO A 4 6.65 2.53 -1.47
CA PRO A 4 5.52 1.72 -1.03
C PRO A 4 5.96 0.30 -0.65
N VAL A 5 5.34 -0.27 0.37
CA VAL A 5 5.57 -1.66 0.79
C VAL A 5 4.31 -2.47 0.50
N CYS A 6 4.46 -3.61 -0.18
CA CYS A 6 3.35 -4.53 -0.41
C CYS A 6 2.87 -5.10 0.92
N PHE A 7 1.57 -4.97 1.24
CA PHE A 7 0.98 -5.52 2.46
C PHE A 7 0.33 -6.88 2.23
N ILE A 8 -0.48 -6.98 1.17
CA ILE A 8 -1.13 -8.23 0.75
C ILE A 8 -0.83 -8.41 -0.73
N ASP A 9 -0.35 -9.60 -1.10
CA ASP A 9 -0.15 -9.99 -2.49
C ASP A 9 -0.93 -11.27 -2.81
N THR A 10 -1.11 -11.55 -4.09
CA THR A 10 -1.67 -12.82 -4.57
C THR A 10 -0.53 -13.71 -5.05
N ASP A 11 -0.40 -14.90 -4.49
CA ASP A 11 0.60 -15.86 -4.93
C ASP A 11 0.27 -16.47 -6.30
N SER A 12 1.19 -17.27 -6.84
CA SER A 12 1.00 -17.96 -8.12
C SER A 12 -0.17 -18.94 -8.13
N ALA A 13 -0.69 -19.35 -6.97
CA ALA A 13 -1.86 -20.20 -6.82
C ALA A 13 -3.15 -19.39 -6.60
N GLY A 14 -3.11 -18.06 -6.70
CA GLY A 14 -4.28 -17.19 -6.52
C GLY A 14 -4.64 -16.94 -5.05
N LYS A 15 -3.81 -17.36 -4.09
CA LYS A 15 -4.09 -17.17 -2.66
C LYS A 15 -3.54 -15.83 -2.17
N LEU A 16 -4.32 -15.18 -1.31
CA LEU A 16 -3.89 -13.96 -0.63
C LEU A 16 -2.83 -14.30 0.42
N ARG A 17 -1.72 -13.55 0.42
CA ARG A 17 -0.64 -13.66 1.40
C ARG A 17 -0.33 -12.31 2.02
N VAL A 18 -0.28 -12.27 3.35
CA VAL A 18 0.19 -11.10 4.10
C VAL A 18 1.72 -11.08 4.08
N GLN A 19 2.28 -9.91 3.80
CA GLN A 19 3.72 -9.70 3.80
C GLN A 19 4.19 -9.37 5.23
N GLN A 20 4.98 -10.28 5.81
CA GLN A 20 5.47 -10.13 7.18
C GLN A 20 6.32 -8.85 7.38
N SER A 21 7.01 -8.39 6.34
CA SER A 21 7.78 -7.15 6.36
C SER A 21 6.90 -5.92 6.56
N ALA A 22 5.71 -5.87 5.94
CA ALA A 22 4.74 -4.80 6.13
C ALA A 22 4.11 -4.86 7.53
N LEU A 23 3.76 -6.06 8.02
CA LEU A 23 3.17 -6.23 9.34
C LEU A 23 4.09 -5.72 10.45
N LYS A 24 5.39 -6.03 10.38
CA LYS A 24 6.40 -5.53 11.33
C LYS A 24 6.45 -4.01 11.40
N ILE A 25 6.17 -3.31 10.29
CA ILE A 25 6.14 -1.85 10.28
C ILE A 25 4.86 -1.34 10.94
N LEU A 26 3.71 -1.96 10.65
CA LEU A 26 2.44 -1.58 11.26
C LEU A 26 2.45 -1.77 12.78
N GLU A 27 3.06 -2.86 13.28
CA GLU A 27 3.22 -3.14 14.71
C GLU A 27 4.03 -2.06 15.46
N GLN A 28 4.91 -1.33 14.76
CA GLN A 28 5.71 -0.26 15.35
C GLN A 28 4.96 1.07 15.44
N ILE A 29 3.82 1.23 14.75
CA ILE A 29 3.03 2.46 14.75
C ILE A 29 2.04 2.41 15.92
N GLN A 30 2.32 3.20 16.96
CA GLN A 30 1.51 3.26 18.18
C GLN A 30 0.48 4.40 18.16
N GLN A 31 0.65 5.36 17.25
CA GLN A 31 -0.25 6.50 17.12
C GLN A 31 -1.55 6.09 16.41
N PRO A 32 -2.69 6.75 16.70
CA PRO A 32 -3.89 6.60 15.88
C PRO A 32 -3.60 6.94 14.41
N VAL A 33 -4.09 6.10 13.49
CA VAL A 33 -3.90 6.28 12.05
C VAL A 33 -5.21 6.49 11.32
N VAL A 34 -5.14 7.23 10.22
CA VAL A 34 -6.21 7.32 9.22
C VAL A 34 -5.83 6.44 8.05
N VAL A 35 -6.72 5.50 7.68
CA VAL A 35 -6.49 4.58 6.57
C VAL A 35 -7.29 5.03 5.35
N VAL A 36 -6.61 5.21 4.22
CA VAL A 36 -7.22 5.55 2.93
C VAL A 36 -6.90 4.44 1.93
N ALA A 37 -7.93 3.90 1.28
CA ALA A 37 -7.79 2.86 0.25
C ALA A 37 -8.32 3.37 -1.10
N VAL A 38 -7.60 3.07 -2.18
CA VAL A 38 -7.99 3.40 -3.56
C VAL A 38 -8.11 2.12 -4.37
N VAL A 39 -9.31 1.83 -4.87
CA VAL A 39 -9.63 0.63 -5.65
C VAL A 39 -10.13 0.98 -7.05
N GLY A 40 -9.99 0.06 -8.00
CA GLY A 40 -10.45 0.26 -9.38
C GLY A 40 -9.65 -0.54 -10.41
N LEU A 41 -10.17 -0.59 -11.63
CA LEU A 41 -9.60 -1.37 -12.75
C LEU A 41 -8.12 -1.04 -13.00
N TYR A 42 -7.38 -1.99 -13.57
CA TYR A 42 -5.98 -1.80 -13.90
C TYR A 42 -5.80 -0.57 -14.82
N ARG A 43 -4.73 0.22 -14.59
CA ARG A 43 -4.37 1.43 -15.34
C ARG A 43 -5.36 2.62 -15.32
N THR A 44 -6.16 2.77 -14.27
CA THR A 44 -7.03 3.95 -14.07
C THR A 44 -6.40 5.10 -13.24
N GLY A 45 -5.07 5.19 -13.13
CA GLY A 45 -4.41 6.29 -12.42
C GLY A 45 -4.43 6.21 -10.88
N LYS A 46 -4.73 5.05 -10.29
CA LYS A 46 -4.76 4.85 -8.83
C LYS A 46 -3.44 5.21 -8.13
N SER A 47 -2.30 4.81 -8.70
CA SER A 47 -0.98 5.15 -8.15
C SER A 47 -0.70 6.65 -8.19
N TYR A 48 -1.14 7.33 -9.26
CA TYR A 48 -1.03 8.78 -9.39
C TYR A 48 -1.79 9.50 -8.27
N LEU A 49 -3.04 9.09 -7.99
CA LEU A 49 -3.81 9.66 -6.87
C LEU A 49 -3.12 9.41 -5.52
N MET A 50 -2.62 8.20 -5.28
CA MET A 50 -1.88 7.87 -4.05
C MET A 50 -0.60 8.70 -3.89
N ASN A 51 0.15 8.94 -4.97
CA ASN A 51 1.33 9.79 -4.94
C ASN A 51 0.97 11.24 -4.58
N ARG A 52 -0.11 11.78 -5.14
CA ARG A 52 -0.61 13.11 -4.80
C ARG A 52 -1.03 13.21 -3.33
N LEU A 53 -1.73 12.20 -2.80
CA LEU A 53 -2.09 12.14 -1.37
C LEU A 53 -0.87 12.06 -0.46
N ALA A 54 0.19 11.36 -0.88
CA ALA A 54 1.46 11.29 -0.18
C ALA A 54 2.35 12.55 -0.36
N GLY A 55 1.86 13.59 -1.05
CA GLY A 55 2.62 14.82 -1.33
C GLY A 55 3.76 14.63 -2.34
N LYS A 56 3.81 13.51 -3.07
CA LYS A 56 4.82 13.22 -4.11
C LYS A 56 4.32 13.68 -5.48
N GLN A 57 5.19 14.36 -6.23
CA GLN A 57 4.87 14.89 -7.57
C GLN A 57 5.22 13.91 -8.69
N THR A 58 6.05 12.91 -8.41
CA THR A 58 6.52 11.92 -9.37
C THR A 58 6.45 10.52 -8.77
N GLY A 59 6.26 9.51 -9.64
CA GLY A 59 6.16 8.10 -9.28
C GLY A 59 5.18 7.34 -10.17
#